data_AF-A0A0W0WH21-F1
#
_entry.id   AF-A0A0W0WH21-F1
#
_cell.length_a   1.000
_cell.length_b   1.000
_cell.length_c   1.000
_cell.angle_alpha   90.00
_cell.angle_beta   90.00
_cell.angle_gamma   90.00
#
_symmetry.space_group_name_H-M   'P 1'
#
loop_
_entity.id
_entity.type
_entity.pdbx_description
1 polymer ?
#
loop_
_entity_poly.entity_id
_entity_poly.type
_entity_poly.pdbx_seq_one_letter_code
_entity_poly.pdbx_strand_id
1 'polypeptide(L)' 'IAHTVYLKGLDFPVRLLKKIFKNENGSTGVLYLVSNDMTSSAERLYEVYQKRWRIEEYHKSIKQNASLNKSPTRT' A
#
# COMPACT_ATOMS: atom_id res chain seq x y z
N ILE A 1 1.91 -8.50 -13.56
CA ILE A 1 0.73 -8.56 -14.45
C ILE A 1 -0.43 -7.89 -13.73
N ALA A 2 -1.17 -7.03 -14.43
CA ALA A 2 -2.40 -6.45 -13.92
C ALA A 2 -3.59 -7.00 -14.70
N HIS A 3 -4.71 -7.21 -14.01
CA HIS A 3 -5.93 -7.76 -14.58
C HIS A 3 -7.05 -6.72 -14.50
N THR A 4 -7.84 -6.61 -15.56
CA THR A 4 -9.09 -5.87 -15.51
C THR A 4 -10.15 -6.73 -14.83
N VAL A 5 -10.78 -6.22 -13.77
CA VAL A 5 -11.77 -6.95 -12.97
C VAL A 5 -12.96 -6.06 -12.66
N TYR A 6 -14.12 -6.69 -12.42
CA TYR A 6 -15.30 -6.04 -11.84
C TYR A 6 -15.38 -6.43 -10.37
N LEU A 7 -15.45 -5.42 -9.49
CA LEU A 7 -15.61 -5.64 -8.06
C LEU A 7 -17.06 -5.38 -7.67
N LYS A 8 -17.61 -6.25 -6.82
CA LYS A 8 -18.98 -6.07 -6.30
C LYS A 8 -19.10 -4.71 -5.61
N GLY A 9 -20.05 -3.90 -6.06
CA GLY A 9 -20.26 -2.53 -5.54
C GLY A 9 -19.56 -1.43 -6.33
N LEU A 10 -18.85 -1.77 -7.41
CA LEU A 10 -18.39 -0.79 -8.42
C LEU A 10 -19.13 -1.02 -9.73
N ASP A 11 -19.68 0.05 -10.29
CA ASP A 11 -20.40 0.01 -11.57
C ASP A 11 -19.44 0.09 -12.79
N PHE A 12 -18.13 0.13 -12.55
CA PHE A 12 -17.10 0.26 -13.56
C PHE A 12 -15.94 -0.73 -13.31
N PRO A 13 -15.22 -1.14 -14.38
CA PRO A 13 -14.07 -2.03 -14.24
C PRO A 13 -12.89 -1.29 -13.61
N VAL A 14 -12.08 -2.06 -12.88
CA VAL A 14 -10.85 -1.57 -12.25
C VAL A 14 -9.68 -2.48 -12.59
N ARG A 15 -8.46 -1.99 -12.40
CA ARG A 15 -7.24 -2.79 -12.52
C ARG A 15 -6.81 -3.33 -11.17
N LEU A 16 -6.67 -4.64 -11.12
CA LEU A 16 -6.16 -5.40 -10.00
C LEU A 16 -4.74 -5.88 -10.28
N LEU A 17 -3.83 -5.60 -9.36
CA LEU A 17 -2.48 -6.12 -9.34
C LEU A 17 -2.30 -6.99 -8.10
N LYS A 18 -1.84 -8.22 -8.29
CA LYS A 18 -1.40 -9.10 -7.20
C LYS A 18 0.13 -9.12 -7.18
N LYS A 19 0.72 -8.82 -6.03
CA LYS A 19 2.17 -8.91 -5.80
C LYS A 19 2.44 -9.84 -4.63
N ILE A 20 3.37 -10.77 -4.84
CA ILE A 20 3.78 -11.74 -3.85
C ILE A 20 5.18 -11.35 -3.39
N PHE A 21 5.40 -11.30 -2.09
CA PHE A 21 6.67 -10.97 -1.46
C PHE A 21 7.12 -12.11 -0.56
N LYS A 22 8.42 -12.37 -0.55
CA LYS A 22 9.02 -13.28 0.42
C LYS A 22 9.66 -12.43 1.51
N ASN A 23 9.21 -12.62 2.75
CA ASN A 23 9.77 -11.97 3.91
C ASN A 23 11.09 -12.66 4.31
N GLU A 24 11.92 -11.97 5.07
CA GLU A 24 13.21 -12.49 5.56
C GLU A 24 13.05 -13.77 6.39
N ASN A 25 11.95 -13.92 7.11
CA ASN A 25 11.62 -15.12 7.88
C ASN A 25 11.11 -16.30 7.02
N GLY A 26 11.18 -16.20 5.69
CA GLY A 26 10.72 -17.23 4.76
C GLY A 26 9.21 -17.27 4.54
N SER A 27 8.43 -16.48 5.29
CA SER A 27 6.97 -16.36 5.05
C SER A 27 6.69 -15.61 3.74
N THR A 28 5.51 -15.86 3.17
CA THR A 28 5.07 -15.19 1.94
C THR A 28 3.96 -14.19 2.26
N GLY A 29 4.18 -12.92 1.93
CA GLY A 29 3.17 -11.88 1.95
C GLY A 29 2.49 -11.74 0.59
N VAL A 30 1.19 -11.46 0.59
CA VAL A 30 0.43 -11.17 -0.63
C VAL A 30 -0.18 -9.77 -0.51
N LEU A 31 0.08 -8.94 -1.51
CA LEU A 31 -0.47 -7.60 -1.63
C LEU A 31 -1.39 -7.53 -2.85
N TYR A 32 -2.59 -6.99 -2.65
CA TYR A 32 -3.53 -6.68 -3.71
C TYR A 32 -3.65 -5.16 -3.84
N LEU A 33 -3.39 -4.64 -5.03
CA LEU A 33 -3.53 -3.23 -5.37
C LEU A 33 -4.65 -3.07 -6.39
N VAL A 34 -5.57 -2.15 -6.13
CA VAL A 34 -6.68 -1.81 -7.02
C VAL A 34 -6.52 -0.37 -7.48
N SER A 35 -6.70 -0.13 -8.77
CA SER A 35 -6.64 1.21 -9.36
C SER A 35 -7.74 1.39 -10.40
N ASN A 36 -8.30 2.59 -10.48
CA ASN A 36 -9.20 3.02 -11.55
C ASN A 36 -8.43 3.53 -12.80
N ASP A 37 -7.11 3.65 -12.72
CA ASP A 37 -6.28 4.00 -13.88
C ASP A 37 -6.08 2.76 -14.76
N MET A 38 -6.80 2.74 -15.88
CA MET A 38 -6.78 1.62 -16.84
C MET A 38 -5.52 1.60 -17.71
N THR A 39 -4.76 2.69 -17.77
CA THR A 39 -3.64 2.86 -18.72
C THR A 39 -2.29 2.56 -18.10
N SER A 40 -2.10 2.84 -16.80
CA SER A 40 -0.82 2.67 -16.11
C SER A 40 -0.31 1.23 -16.09
N SER A 41 0.97 0.96 -16.35
CA SER A 41 1.52 -0.41 -16.27
C SER A 41 1.47 -1.00 -14.84
N ALA A 42 1.62 -2.32 -14.70
CA ALA A 42 1.66 -2.97 -13.39
C ALA A 42 2.86 -2.47 -12.56
N GLU A 43 3.99 -2.23 -13.22
CA GLU A 43 5.19 -1.63 -12.64
C GLU A 43 4.90 -0.23 -12.13
N ARG A 44 4.22 0.60 -12.94
CA ARG A 44 3.89 1.98 -12.56
C ARG A 44 2.95 2.04 -11.36
N LEU A 45 1.91 1.20 -11.33
CA LEU A 45 1.00 1.09 -10.18
C LEU A 45 1.76 0.71 -8.91
N TYR A 46 2.73 -0.18 -9.03
CA TYR A 46 3.56 -0.61 -7.91
C TYR A 46 4.53 0.49 -7.43
N GLU A 47 5.17 1.23 -8.34
CA GLU A 47 6.02 2.38 -7.99
C GLU A 47 5.24 3.47 -7.23
N VAL A 48 4.03 3.79 -7.71
CA VAL A 48 3.16 4.79 -7.06
C VAL A 48 2.80 4.34 -5.64
N TYR A 49 2.49 3.05 -5.47
CA TYR A 49 2.25 2.47 -4.15
C TYR A 49 3.48 2.58 -3.23
N GLN A 50 4.68 2.23 -3.72
CA GLN A 50 5.91 2.33 -2.93
C GLN A 50 6.22 3.77 -2.50
N LYS A 51 5.94 4.77 -3.36
CA LYS A 51 6.10 6.19 -2.97
C LYS A 51 5.17 6.59 -1.83
N ARG A 52 3.94 6.05 -1.80
CA ARG A 52 2.96 6.31 -0.74
C ARG A 52 3.34 5.62 0.57
N TRP A 53 3.97 4.44 0.51
CA TRP A 53 4.43 3.69 1.69
C TRP A 53 5.37 4.51 2.59
N ARG A 54 6.23 5.35 2.01
CA ARG A 54 7.12 6.25 2.78
C ARG A 54 6.38 7.15 3.77
N ILE A 55 5.12 7.48 3.50
CA ILE A 55 4.27 8.27 4.41
C ILE A 55 3.91 7.44 5.65
N GLU A 56 3.61 6.14 5.48
CA GLU A 56 3.35 5.24 6.60
C GLU A 56 4.60 5.01 7.46
N GLU A 57 5.77 4.86 6.83
CA GLU A 57 7.05 4.76 7.54
C GLU A 57 7.37 6.03 8.34
N TYR A 58 7.12 7.20 7.75
CA TYR A 58 7.25 8.50 8.43
C TYR A 58 6.32 8.59 9.65
N HIS A 59 5.03 8.25 9.49
CA HIS A 59 4.08 8.23 10.60
C HIS A 59 4.47 7.23 11.70
N LYS A 60 4.99 6.05 11.34
CA LYS A 60 5.47 5.05 12.31
C LYS A 60 6.69 5.57 13.07
N SER A 61 7.66 6.15 12.36
CA SER A 61 8.87 6.72 12.95
C SER A 61 8.54 7.86 13.93
N ILE A 62 7.63 8.76 13.57
CA ILE A 62 7.21 9.85 14.47
C ILE A 62 6.55 9.32 15.74
N LYS A 63 5.64 8.34 15.63
CA LYS A 63 4.93 7.81 16.79
C LYS A 63 5.85 7.03 17.73
N GLN A 64 6.79 6.27 17.16
CA GLN A 64 7.63 5.33 17.92
C GLN A 64 8.99 5.91 18.33
N ASN A 65 9.69 6.60 17.42
CA ASN A 65 11.05 7.09 17.64
C ASN A 65 11.05 8.51 18.23
N ALA A 66 10.18 9.40 17.75
CA ALA A 66 10.05 10.74 18.32
C ALA A 66 9.19 10.77 19.60
N SER A 67 8.69 9.60 20.06
CA SER A 67 7.95 9.42 21.30
C SER A 67 6.84 10.45 21.54
N LEU A 68 6.18 10.95 20.48
CA LEU A 68 5.06 11.89 20.62
C LEU A 68 3.93 11.32 21.48
N ASN A 69 3.76 9.99 21.47
CA ASN A 69 2.80 9.29 22.33
C ASN A 69 3.19 9.27 23.83
N LYS A 70 4.42 9.65 24.16
CA LYS A 70 4.93 9.79 25.53
C LYS A 70 5.14 11.26 25.91
N SER A 71 4.77 12.20 25.04
CA SER A 71 4.85 13.61 25.38
C SER A 71 3.86 13.90 26.52
N PRO A 72 4.31 14.47 27.65
CA PRO A 72 3.41 14.83 28.74
C PRO A 72 2.63 16.06 28.27
N THR A 73 1.48 15.83 27.66
CA THR A 73 0.57 16.92 27.31
C THR A 73 -0.06 17.40 28.62
N ARG A 74 0.32 18.61 29.03
CA ARG A 74 -0.15 19.28 30.23
C ARG A 74 -1.68 19.35 30.22
N THR A 75 -2.31 18.94 31.32
CA THR A 75 -3.75 19.13 31.61
C THR A 75 -4.04 20.58 31.99
#